data_AF-A0A1M6CGW2-F1
#
_entry.id   AF-A0A1M6CGW2-F1
#
_cell.length_a   1.000
_cell.length_b   1.000
_cell.length_c   1.000
_cell.angle_alpha   90.00
_cell.angle_beta   90.00
_cell.angle_gamma   90.00
#
_symmetry.space_group_name_H-M   'P 1'
#
loop_
_entity.id
_entity.type
_entity.pdbx_description
1 polymer ?
#
loop_
_entity_poly.entity_id
_entity_poly.type
_entity_poly.pdbx_seq_one_letter_code
_entity_poly.pdbx_strand_id
1 'polypeptide(L)'
;MYRELLAREGVECLLKNDQLFSAIGEIPFVECYPELWVVDDEVYPRAQLLLDGWLRQSLSNKQGWRCPDCGELCDPQFEQCWNCLSPRD
;
A
#
# COMPACT_ATOMS: atom_id res chain seq x y z
N MET A 1 9.33 1.44 2.31
CA MET A 1 8.29 2.16 3.09
C MET A 1 7.90 1.39 4.36
N TYR A 2 7.33 0.19 4.26
CA TYR A 2 6.92 -0.58 5.44
C TYR A 2 8.10 -1.06 6.30
N ARG A 3 9.24 -1.40 5.68
CA ARG A 3 10.48 -1.71 6.40
C ARG A 3 10.89 -0.58 7.33
N GLU A 4 10.89 0.66 6.86
CA GLU A 4 11.29 1.83 7.67
C GLU A 4 10.27 2.11 8.77
N LEU A 5 8.98 1.93 8.50
CA LEU A 5 7.93 2.09 9.52
C LEU A 5 8.07 1.05 10.63
N LEU A 6 8.28 -0.22 10.27
CA LEU A 6 8.53 -1.30 11.24
C LEU A 6 9.82 -1.08 12.01
N ALA A 7 10.90 -0.62 11.36
CA ALA A 7 12.16 -0.31 12.02
C ALA A 7 12.02 0.80 13.07
N ARG A 8 11.20 1.84 12.81
CA ARG A 8 10.90 2.90 13.79
C ARG A 8 10.18 2.38 15.04
N GLU A 9 9.41 1.30 14.89
CA GLU A 9 8.72 0.61 15.98
C GLU A 9 9.61 -0.46 16.66
N GLY A 10 10.87 -0.57 16.26
CA GLY A 10 11.83 -1.55 16.79
C GLY A 10 11.65 -2.97 16.24
N VAL A 11 11.01 -3.11 15.08
CA VAL A 11 10.88 -4.39 14.38
C VAL A 11 11.91 -4.45 13.25
N GLU A 12 12.89 -5.33 13.38
CA GLU A 12 13.90 -5.52 12.33
C GLU A 12 13.34 -6.37 11.18
N CYS A 13 13.59 -5.91 9.94
CA CYS A 13 13.12 -6.59 8.74
C CYS A 13 14.16 -6.62 7.61
N LEU A 14 14.12 -7.71 6.85
CA LEU A 14 14.86 -7.91 5.61
C LEU A 14 13.92 -7.74 4.42
N LEU A 15 14.45 -7.17 3.34
CA LEU A 15 13.75 -7.09 2.07
C LEU A 15 14.40 -8.09 1.10
N LYS A 16 13.63 -9.06 0.64
CA LYS A 16 14.08 -10.09 -0.28
C LYS A 16 13.55 -9.78 -1.68
N ASN A 17 14.31 -10.16 -2.71
CA ASN A 17 13.94 -10.00 -4.13
C ASN A 17 13.73 -8.55 -4.61
N ASP A 18 14.08 -7.54 -3.82
CA ASP A 18 13.88 -6.11 -4.16
C ASP A 18 14.62 -5.66 -5.44
N GLN A 19 15.66 -6.39 -5.84
CA GLN A 19 16.45 -6.09 -7.04
C GLN A 19 16.19 -7.04 -8.21
N LEU A 20 15.28 -8.00 -8.08
CA LEU A 20 14.96 -8.96 -9.15
C LEU A 20 13.98 -8.40 -10.18
N PHE A 21 13.45 -7.19 -9.96
CA PHE A 21 12.57 -6.52 -10.92
C PHE A 21 13.25 -6.24 -12.27
N SER A 22 14.58 -6.10 -12.32
CA SER A 22 15.32 -5.91 -13.57
C SER A 22 15.45 -7.17 -14.42
N ALA A 23 15.12 -8.35 -13.89
CA ALA A 23 15.12 -9.63 -14.60
C ALA A 23 13.72 -10.04 -15.12
N ILE A 24 12.76 -9.10 -15.12
CA ILE A 24 11.41 -9.32 -15.64
C ILE A 24 11.50 -9.74 -17.12
N GLY A 25 11.04 -10.95 -17.41
CA GLY A 25 11.07 -11.58 -18.73
C GLY A 25 11.84 -12.91 -18.76
N GLU A 26 12.80 -13.12 -17.86
CA GLU A 26 13.62 -14.34 -17.80
C GLU A 26 13.25 -15.27 -16.62
N ILE A 27 12.67 -14.70 -15.56
CA ILE A 27 12.32 -15.41 -14.33
C ILE A 27 10.79 -15.33 -14.12
N PRO A 28 10.12 -16.41 -13.66
CA PRO A 28 8.71 -16.39 -13.32
C PRO A 28 8.39 -15.26 -12.34
N PHE A 29 7.31 -14.52 -12.59
CA PHE A 29 6.92 -13.36 -11.77
C PHE A 29 6.79 -13.68 -10.28
N VAL A 30 6.39 -14.91 -9.95
CA VAL A 30 6.30 -15.44 -8.57
C VAL A 30 7.63 -15.45 -7.81
N GLU A 31 8.75 -15.51 -8.51
CA GLU A 31 10.09 -15.51 -7.92
C GLU A 31 10.68 -14.09 -7.83
N CYS A 32 10.04 -13.09 -8.43
CA CYS A 32 10.52 -11.71 -8.48
C CYS A 32 9.76 -10.77 -7.53
N TYR A 33 8.73 -11.25 -6.83
CA TYR A 33 7.98 -10.38 -5.92
C TYR A 33 8.87 -9.95 -4.74
N PRO A 34 8.89 -8.66 -4.40
CA PRO A 34 9.57 -8.19 -3.21
C PRO A 34 8.85 -8.72 -1.97
N GLU A 35 9.61 -9.30 -1.05
CA GLU A 35 9.10 -9.86 0.19
C GLU A 35 9.70 -9.10 1.38
N LEU A 36 8.87 -8.81 2.39
CA LEU A 36 9.31 -8.21 3.64
C LEU A 36 9.30 -9.27 4.74
N TRP A 37 10.47 -9.60 5.27
CA TRP A 37 10.66 -10.67 6.25
C TRP A 37 10.97 -10.05 7.60
N VAL A 38 10.24 -10.45 8.64
CA VAL A 38 10.59 -10.13 10.03
C VAL A 38 11.74 -11.07 10.43
N VAL A 39 12.79 -10.52 11.04
CA VAL A 39 13.98 -11.30 11.41
C VAL A 39 13.71 -12.24 12.60
N ASP A 40 12.87 -11.80 13.54
CA ASP A 40 12.55 -12.51 14.76
C ASP A 40 11.08 -12.97 14.77
N ASP A 41 10.88 -14.29 14.82
CA ASP A 41 9.57 -14.92 14.86
C ASP A 41 8.76 -14.54 16.10
N GLU A 42 9.41 -14.22 17.23
CA GLU A 42 8.72 -13.77 18.44
C GLU A 42 8.09 -12.38 18.25
N VAL A 43 8.68 -11.55 17.38
CA VAL A 43 8.23 -10.18 17.08
C VAL A 43 7.23 -10.15 15.92
N TYR A 44 7.15 -11.21 15.13
CA TYR A 44 6.26 -11.31 13.97
C TYR A 44 4.79 -10.95 14.26
N PRO A 45 4.15 -11.43 15.35
CA PRO A 45 2.76 -11.06 15.65
C PRO A 45 2.58 -9.55 15.87
N ARG A 46 3.56 -8.88 16.49
CA ARG A 46 3.54 -7.42 16.68
C ARG A 46 3.68 -6.68 15.35
N ALA A 47 4.57 -7.16 14.47
CA ALA A 47 4.74 -6.59 13.14
C ALA A 47 3.45 -6.66 12.31
N GLN A 48 2.73 -7.79 12.37
CA GLN A 48 1.44 -7.96 11.72
C GLN A 48 0.39 -6.97 12.25
N LEU A 49 0.28 -6.82 13.58
CA LEU A 49 -0.66 -5.87 14.19
C LEU A 49 -0.41 -4.43 13.75
N LEU A 50 0.85 -4.01 13.68
CA LEU A 50 1.23 -2.66 13.21
C LEU A 50 0.84 -2.47 11.74
N LEU A 51 1.18 -3.43 10.88
CA LEU A 51 0.84 -3.38 9.45
C LEU A 51 -0.67 -3.31 9.22
N ASP A 52 -1.44 -4.16 9.90
CA ASP A 52 -2.91 -4.16 9.82
C ASP A 52 -3.50 -2.82 10.26
N GLY A 53 -2.96 -2.24 11.34
CA GLY A 53 -3.37 -0.92 11.82
C GLY A 53 -3.17 0.17 10.77
N TRP A 54 -1.99 0.21 10.14
CA TRP A 54 -1.68 1.19 9.10
C TRP A 54 -2.52 0.98 7.84
N LEU A 55 -2.71 -0.27 7.41
CA LEU A 55 -3.54 -0.60 6.25
C LEU A 55 -4.99 -0.17 6.47
N ARG A 56 -5.56 -0.45 7.65
CA ARG A 56 -6.92 0.00 7.99
C ARG A 56 -7.04 1.52 8.02
N GLN A 57 -6.07 2.23 8.58
CA GLN A 57 -6.07 3.70 8.60
C GLN A 57 -6.00 4.29 7.18
N SER A 58 -5.24 3.67 6.28
CA SER A 58 -5.17 4.08 4.88
C SER A 58 -6.51 3.92 4.14
N LEU A 59 -7.35 2.97 4.58
CA LEU A 59 -8.68 2.73 4.02
C LEU A 59 -9.74 3.64 4.64
N SER A 60 -9.64 3.98 5.92
CA SER A 60 -10.64 4.82 6.61
C SER A 60 -10.65 6.27 6.13
N ASN A 61 -9.55 6.79 5.60
CA ASN A 61 -9.47 8.15 5.04
C ASN A 61 -10.03 8.26 3.61
N LYS A 62 -10.73 7.23 3.12
CA LYS A 62 -11.22 7.16 1.74
C LYS A 62 -12.73 7.27 1.59
N GLN A 63 -13.37 8.28 2.18
CA GLN A 63 -14.75 8.59 1.76
C GLN A 63 -14.73 9.26 0.39
N GLY A 64 -15.24 8.57 -0.63
CA GLY A 64 -15.45 9.11 -1.96
C GLY A 64 -16.40 10.31 -1.97
N TRP A 65 -16.40 11.06 -3.07
CA TRP A 65 -17.25 12.23 -3.25
C TRP A 65 -18.16 12.04 -4.46
N ARG A 66 -19.38 12.58 -4.39
CA ARG A 66 -20.32 12.52 -5.51
C ARG A 66 -20.17 13.76 -6.38
N CYS A 67 -19.96 13.58 -7.68
CA CYS A 67 -19.84 14.68 -8.63
C CYS A 67 -21.15 15.48 -8.69
N PRO A 68 -21.12 16.81 -8.55
CA PRO A 68 -22.32 17.66 -8.62
C PRO A 68 -22.93 17.69 -10.03
N ASP A 69 -22.10 17.55 -11.07
CA ASP A 69 -22.54 17.72 -12.47
C ASP A 69 -23.15 16.45 -13.08
N CYS A 70 -22.55 15.29 -12.82
CA CYS A 70 -22.98 14.02 -13.42
C CYS A 70 -23.44 12.96 -12.41
N GLY A 71 -23.26 13.20 -11.10
CA GLY A 71 -23.71 12.31 -10.04
C GLY A 71 -22.83 11.08 -9.77
N GLU A 72 -21.68 10.94 -10.46
CA GLU A 72 -20.75 9.81 -10.29
C GLU A 72 -20.11 9.78 -8.88
N LEU A 73 -19.87 8.60 -8.33
CA LEU A 73 -19.14 8.45 -7.05
C LEU A 73 -17.64 8.30 -7.34
N CYS A 74 -16.90 9.39 -7.14
CA CYS A 74 -15.47 9.45 -7.39
C CYS A 74 -14.68 9.05 -6.14
N ASP A 75 -13.58 8.31 -6.33
CA ASP A 75 -12.64 8.03 -5.25
C ASP A 75 -12.02 9.34 -4.69
N PRO A 76 -11.68 9.39 -3.40
CA PRO A 76 -11.23 10.61 -2.73
C PRO A 76 -9.89 11.14 -3.23
N GLN A 77 -9.11 10.31 -3.91
CA GLN A 77 -7.83 10.68 -4.51
C GLN A 77 -7.97 11.53 -5.78
N PHE A 78 -9.16 11.60 -6.38
CA PHE A 78 -9.39 12.38 -7.58
C PHE A 78 -9.78 13.83 -7.23
N GLU A 79 -9.08 14.78 -7.85
CA GLU A 79 -9.39 16.22 -7.80
C GLU A 79 -10.44 16.64 -8.85
N GLN A 80 -10.76 15.75 -9.80
CA GLN A 80 -11.76 15.95 -10.86
C GLN A 80 -12.60 14.68 -11.03
N CYS A 81 -13.83 14.83 -11.51
CA CYS A 81 -14.71 13.70 -11.79
C CYS A 81 -14.10 12.81 -12.88
N TRP A 82 -13.96 11.51 -12.60
CA TRP A 82 -13.45 10.55 -13.57
C TRP A 82 -14.31 10.46 -14.85
N ASN A 83 -15.62 10.69 -14.73
CA ASN A 83 -16.56 10.58 -15.85
C ASN A 83 -16.69 11.86 -16.68
N CYS A 84 -16.86 13.03 -16.05
CA CYS A 84 -17.11 14.30 -16.75
C CYS A 84 -15.98 15.33 -16.65
N LEU A 85 -14.90 15.02 -15.95
CA LEU A 85 -13.73 15.90 -15.73
C LEU A 85 -14.02 17.21 -14.98
N SER A 86 -15.23 17.40 -14.46
CA SER A 86 -15.54 18.57 -13.63
C SER A 86 -14.74 18.55 -12.32
N PRO A 87 -14.27 19.70 -11.81
CA PRO A 87 -13.50 19.76 -10.58
C PRO A 87 -14.30 19.29 -9.37
N ARG A 88 -13.60 18.80 -8.36
CA ARG A 88 -14.15 18.59 -7.02
C ARG A 88 -14.38 19.97 -6.40
N ASP A 89 -15.64 20.33 -6.17
CA ASP A 89 -16.10 21.61 -5.57
C ASP A 89 -15.32 22.01 -4.31
#